data_AF-A0A3A8Z588-F1
#
_entry.id   AF-A0A3A8Z588-F1
#
_cell.length_a   1.000
_cell.length_b   1.000
_cell.length_c   1.000
_cell.angle_alpha   90.00
_cell.angle_beta   90.00
_cell.angle_gamma   90.00
#
_symmetry.space_group_name_H-M   'P 1'
#
loop_
_entity.id
_entity.type
_entity.pdbx_description
1 polymer ?
#
loop_
_entity_poly.entity_id
_entity_poly.type
_entity_poly.pdbx_seq_one_letter_code
_entity_poly.pdbx_strand_id
1 'polypeptide(L)'
;MKDTITRMLLKIVNILFLYNVLGTCYGCLFGLILLSLKAALATYIPIVALVEWYGFISFGILMFNIKPMVKKKYEDPKIEMQLKYLREILKEANLSDKEKRVYWRETINCILNISTENMNKTDKDNDFNYKLFA
;
A
#
# COMPACT_ATOMS: atom_id res chain seq x y z
N MET A 1 -9.01 25.28 -6.25
CA MET A 1 -7.84 24.95 -5.42
C MET A 1 -8.08 23.73 -4.52
N LYS A 2 -9.23 23.62 -3.83
CA LYS A 2 -9.64 22.41 -3.07
C LYS A 2 -9.53 21.11 -3.90
N ASP A 3 -10.01 21.11 -5.14
CA ASP A 3 -10.00 19.90 -5.99
C ASP A 3 -8.60 19.41 -6.40
N THR A 4 -7.58 20.27 -6.37
CA THR A 4 -6.21 19.88 -6.73
C THR A 4 -5.54 19.19 -5.55
N ILE A 5 -5.67 19.76 -4.35
CA ILE A 5 -5.14 19.17 -3.11
C ILE A 5 -5.81 17.83 -2.86
N THR A 6 -7.14 17.75 -2.98
CA THR A 6 -7.88 16.49 -2.81
C THR A 6 -7.42 15.43 -3.82
N ARG A 7 -7.18 15.80 -5.09
CA ARG A 7 -6.65 14.86 -6.09
C ARG A 7 -5.23 14.39 -5.78
N MET A 8 -4.36 15.28 -5.30
CA MET A 8 -3.01 14.90 -4.88
C MET A 8 -3.05 13.97 -3.67
N LEU A 9 -3.86 14.29 -2.66
CA LEU A 9 -4.02 13.46 -1.47
C LEU A 9 -4.53 12.07 -1.83
N LEU A 10 -5.56 12.00 -2.69
CA LEU A 10 -6.10 10.72 -3.17
C LEU A 10 -5.03 9.91 -3.91
N LYS A 11 -4.19 10.56 -4.72
CA LYS A 11 -3.08 9.90 -5.42
C LYS A 11 -2.05 9.35 -4.43
N ILE A 12 -1.71 10.11 -3.39
CA ILE A 12 -0.77 9.70 -2.34
C ILE A 12 -1.33 8.50 -1.57
N VAL A 13 -2.59 8.58 -1.13
CA VAL A 13 -3.29 7.48 -0.44
C VAL A 13 -3.31 6.23 -1.32
N ASN A 14 -3.61 6.36 -2.61
CA ASN A 14 -3.60 5.22 -3.52
C ASN A 14 -2.20 4.61 -3.67
N ILE A 15 -1.13 5.41 -3.71
CA ILE A 15 0.24 4.87 -3.79
C ILE A 15 0.61 4.11 -2.52
N LEU A 16 0.35 4.71 -1.37
CA LEU A 16 0.71 4.16 -0.07
C LEU A 16 -0.09 2.90 0.28
N PHE A 17 -1.39 2.90 -0.01
CA PHE A 17 -2.32 1.91 0.54
C PHE A 17 -2.98 0.99 -0.51
N LEU A 18 -2.79 1.25 -1.80
CA LEU A 18 -3.43 0.46 -2.86
C LEU A 18 -2.42 -0.11 -3.87
N TYR A 19 -1.43 0.68 -4.30
CA TYR A 19 -0.52 0.24 -5.35
C TYR A 19 0.62 -0.64 -4.82
N ASN A 20 1.18 -0.33 -3.64
CA ASN A 20 2.29 -1.09 -3.05
C ASN A 20 2.31 -0.94 -1.51
N VAL A 21 1.41 -1.68 -0.86
CA VAL A 21 1.28 -1.67 0.61
C VAL A 21 2.53 -2.24 1.25
N LEU A 22 3.06 -3.34 0.71
CA LEU A 22 4.24 -4.00 1.26
C LEU A 22 5.48 -3.10 1.19
N GLY A 23 5.72 -2.47 0.04
CA GLY A 23 6.80 -1.50 -0.14
C GLY A 23 6.66 -0.28 0.76
N THR A 24 5.43 0.16 1.03
CA THR A 24 5.19 1.23 2.03
C THR A 24 5.57 0.78 3.44
N CYS A 25 5.19 -0.44 3.84
CA CYS A 25 5.60 -1.02 5.12
C CYS A 25 7.13 -1.18 5.24
N TYR A 26 7.78 -1.74 4.21
CA TYR A 26 9.23 -1.86 4.16
C TYR A 26 9.93 -0.50 4.16
N GLY A 27 9.38 0.48 3.46
CA GLY A 27 9.89 1.85 3.44
C GLY A 27 9.80 2.52 4.81
N CYS A 28 8.70 2.33 5.54
CA CYS A 28 8.57 2.81 6.93
C CYS A 28 9.62 2.18 7.84
N LEU A 29 9.77 0.85 7.78
CA LEU A 29 10.78 0.12 8.57
C LEU A 29 12.20 0.58 8.24
N PHE A 30 12.51 0.71 6.96
CA PHE A 30 13.80 1.22 6.51
C PHE A 30 14.06 2.66 6.99
N GLY A 31 13.04 3.52 6.94
CA GLY A 31 13.13 4.88 7.48
C GLY A 31 13.41 4.92 8.99
N LEU A 32 12.81 4.02 9.77
CA LEU A 32 13.11 3.89 11.20
C LEU A 32 14.53 3.38 11.46
N ILE A 33 15.02 2.45 10.65
CA ILE A 33 16.41 2.00 10.71
C ILE A 33 17.35 3.18 10.43
N LEU A 34 17.12 3.95 9.36
CA LEU A 34 17.92 5.14 9.04
C LEU A 34 17.88 6.20 10.15
N LEU A 35 16.70 6.41 10.75
CA LEU A 35 16.54 7.31 11.88
C LEU A 35 17.39 6.86 13.08
N SER A 36 17.45 5.55 13.33
CA SER A 36 18.28 4.96 14.39
C SER A 36 19.78 5.14 14.10
N LEU A 37 20.16 5.11 12.82
CA LEU A 37 21.53 5.38 12.37
C LEU A 37 21.86 6.87 12.22
N LYS A 38 20.90 7.78 12.47
CA LYS A 38 21.07 9.23 12.24
C LYS A 38 22.35 9.78 12.88
N ALA A 39 22.64 9.41 14.13
CA ALA A 39 23.80 9.90 14.85
C ALA A 39 25.12 9.50 14.18
N ALA A 40 25.23 8.26 13.70
CA ALA A 40 26.40 7.77 12.99
C ALA A 40 26.54 8.42 11.60
N LEU A 41 25.42 8.60 10.89
CA LEU A 41 25.41 9.26 9.57
C LEU A 41 25.77 10.74 9.67
N ALA A 42 25.34 11.42 10.73
CA ALA A 42 25.63 12.84 10.97
C ALA A 42 27.13 13.12 11.14
N THR A 43 27.93 12.14 11.60
CA THR A 43 29.38 12.27 11.71
C THR A 43 30.06 12.43 10.35
N TYR A 44 29.51 11.81 9.30
CA TYR A 44 30.08 11.85 7.95
C TYR A 44 29.37 12.88 7.06
N ILE A 45 28.06 13.06 7.25
CA ILE A 45 27.22 13.95 6.45
C ILE A 45 26.43 14.86 7.40
N PRO A 46 26.93 16.07 7.72
CA PRO A 46 26.32 16.94 8.74
C PRO A 46 24.89 17.40 8.38
N ILE A 47 24.53 17.42 7.10
CA ILE A 47 23.18 17.74 6.62
C ILE A 47 22.14 16.74 7.16
N VAL A 48 22.53 15.48 7.38
CA VAL A 48 21.63 14.43 7.89
C VAL A 48 21.19 14.72 9.34
N ALA A 49 21.97 15.50 10.11
CA ALA A 49 21.60 15.91 11.45
C ALA A 49 20.35 16.82 11.46
N LEU A 50 20.19 17.63 10.40
CA LEU A 50 19.09 18.59 10.24
C LEU A 50 17.79 17.93 9.79
N VAL A 51 17.85 16.67 9.34
CA VAL A 51 16.67 15.95 8.87
C VAL A 51 15.86 15.49 10.09
N GLU A 52 14.59 15.88 10.11
CA GLU A 52 13.62 15.44 11.10
C GLU A 52 13.19 13.98 10.89
N TRP A 53 12.60 13.37 11.92
CA TRP A 53 12.18 11.97 11.90
C TRP A 53 11.26 11.64 10.71
N TYR A 54 10.35 12.55 10.35
CA TYR A 54 9.43 12.36 9.23
C TYR A 54 10.15 12.35 7.87
N GLY A 55 11.32 12.98 7.76
CA GLY A 55 12.14 12.98 6.54
C GLY A 55 12.70 11.59 6.24
N PHE A 56 13.19 10.88 7.26
CA PHE A 56 13.71 9.51 7.10
C PHE A 56 12.62 8.52 6.72
N ILE A 57 11.46 8.61 7.38
CA ILE A 57 10.30 7.77 7.06
C ILE A 57 9.82 8.06 5.63
N SER A 58 9.66 9.34 5.28
CA SER A 58 9.22 9.73 3.93
C SER A 58 10.21 9.28 2.87
N PHE A 59 11.51 9.39 3.13
CA PHE A 59 12.57 8.92 2.23
C PHE A 59 12.51 7.40 2.04
N GLY A 60 12.37 6.65 3.13
CA GLY A 60 12.24 5.19 3.06
C GLY A 60 11.01 4.76 2.26
N ILE A 61 9.85 5.34 2.54
CA ILE A 61 8.62 5.09 1.77
C ILE A 61 8.85 5.39 0.28
N LEU A 62 9.45 6.54 -0.05
CA LEU A 62 9.68 6.94 -1.43
C LEU A 62 10.61 5.97 -2.15
N MET A 63 11.70 5.54 -1.50
CA MET A 63 12.70 4.62 -2.07
C MET A 63 12.05 3.29 -2.49
N PHE A 64 11.18 2.74 -1.66
CA PHE A 64 10.47 1.48 -1.93
C PHE A 64 9.24 1.65 -2.84
N ASN A 65 8.74 2.88 -3.02
CA ASN A 65 7.57 3.18 -3.85
C ASN A 65 7.90 3.88 -5.18
N ILE A 66 9.18 4.05 -5.56
CA ILE A 66 9.57 4.67 -6.83
C ILE A 66 8.90 3.98 -8.04
N LYS A 67 8.90 2.65 -8.09
CA LYS A 67 8.31 1.89 -9.22
C LYS A 67 6.80 2.17 -9.38
N PRO A 68 5.95 2.01 -8.34
CA PRO A 68 4.52 2.32 -8.46
C PRO A 68 4.24 3.81 -8.68
N MET A 69 5.09 4.73 -8.18
CA MET A 69 4.98 6.16 -8.47
C MET A 69 5.13 6.47 -9.97
N VAL A 70 6.01 5.74 -10.68
CA VAL A 70 6.22 5.92 -12.13
C VAL A 70 5.24 5.11 -12.97
N LYS A 71 5.04 3.81 -12.67
CA LYS A 71 4.28 2.91 -13.54
C LYS A 71 2.78 2.86 -13.25
N LYS A 72 2.30 3.37 -12.10
CA LYS A 72 0.88 3.40 -11.69
C LYS A 72 0.13 2.06 -11.89
N LYS A 73 0.82 0.93 -11.77
CA LYS A 73 0.22 -0.40 -11.81
C LYS A 73 0.07 -0.93 -10.40
N TYR A 74 -1.01 -1.66 -10.16
CA TYR A 74 -1.21 -2.37 -8.91
C TYR A 74 -0.24 -3.55 -8.86
N GLU A 75 0.28 -3.86 -7.67
CA GLU A 75 1.13 -5.06 -7.49
C GLU A 75 0.35 -6.35 -7.74
N ASP A 76 -0.94 -6.40 -7.38
CA ASP A 76 -1.82 -7.53 -7.65
C ASP A 76 -2.72 -7.27 -8.88
N PRO A 77 -2.51 -7.98 -10.01
CA PRO A 77 -3.34 -7.84 -11.19
C PRO A 77 -4.79 -8.30 -11.00
N LYS A 78 -5.09 -9.17 -10.00
CA LYS A 78 -6.48 -9.55 -9.68
C LYS A 78 -7.24 -8.40 -9.03
N ILE A 79 -6.59 -7.67 -8.13
CA ILE A 79 -7.17 -6.48 -7.50
C ILE A 79 -7.39 -5.38 -8.56
N GLU A 80 -6.44 -5.21 -9.48
CA GLU A 80 -6.58 -4.27 -10.60
C GLU A 80 -7.82 -4.56 -11.46
N MET A 81 -8.02 -5.82 -11.82
CA MET A 81 -9.15 -6.26 -12.63
C MET A 81 -10.50 -6.05 -11.93
N GLN A 82 -10.60 -6.42 -10.65
CA GLN A 82 -11.84 -6.25 -9.88
C GLN A 82 -12.18 -4.77 -9.65
N LEU A 83 -11.18 -3.92 -9.35
CA LEU A 83 -11.40 -2.49 -9.21
C LEU A 83 -11.77 -1.82 -10.54
N LYS A 84 -11.22 -2.30 -11.67
CA LYS A 84 -11.59 -1.82 -12.99
C LYS A 84 -13.04 -2.15 -13.32
N TYR A 85 -13.45 -3.40 -13.10
CA TYR A 85 -14.82 -3.85 -13.31
C TYR A 85 -15.82 -3.05 -12.45
N LEU A 86 -15.50 -2.80 -11.18
CA LEU A 86 -16.31 -1.98 -10.31
C LEU A 86 -16.45 -0.53 -10.81
N ARG A 87 -15.37 0.08 -11.31
CA ARG A 87 -15.44 1.43 -11.89
C ARG A 87 -16.31 1.49 -13.14
N GLU A 88 -16.30 0.44 -13.95
CA GLU A 88 -17.16 0.34 -15.14
C GLU A 88 -18.64 0.25 -14.72
N ILE A 89 -18.96 -0.64 -13.77
CA ILE A 89 -20.33 -0.74 -13.21
C ILE A 89 -20.80 0.58 -12.62
N LEU A 90 -19.98 1.25 -11.81
CA LEU A 90 -20.36 2.52 -11.17
C LEU A 90 -20.52 3.69 -12.15
N LYS A 91 -19.95 3.56 -13.36
CA LYS A 91 -20.04 4.56 -14.42
C LYS A 91 -21.27 4.32 -15.32
N GLU A 92 -21.61 3.06 -15.57
CA GLU A 92 -22.77 2.67 -16.36
C GLU A 92 -24.06 2.67 -15.55
N ALA A 93 -23.99 2.34 -14.26
CA ALA A 93 -25.12 2.38 -13.36
C ALA A 93 -25.36 3.82 -12.89
N ASN A 94 -26.57 4.33 -13.13
CA ASN A 94 -26.99 5.69 -12.77
C ASN A 94 -27.30 5.79 -11.25
N LEU A 95 -26.33 5.40 -10.42
CA LEU A 95 -26.44 5.25 -8.98
C LEU A 95 -26.20 6.57 -8.24
N SER A 96 -26.88 6.72 -7.11
CA SER A 96 -26.65 7.81 -6.14
C SER A 96 -25.28 7.67 -5.47
N ASP A 97 -24.67 8.79 -5.07
CA ASP A 97 -23.36 8.80 -4.39
C ASP A 97 -23.33 7.96 -3.10
N LYS A 98 -24.47 7.80 -2.43
CA LYS A 98 -24.59 6.92 -1.26
C LYS A 98 -24.43 5.45 -1.66
N GLU A 99 -25.07 5.04 -2.74
CA GLU A 99 -25.05 3.66 -3.25
C GLU A 99 -23.66 3.30 -3.78
N LYS A 100 -23.01 4.23 -4.51
CA LYS A 100 -21.63 4.04 -4.97
C LYS A 100 -20.65 3.75 -3.82
N ARG A 101 -20.83 4.44 -2.67
CA ARG A 101 -20.03 4.19 -1.46
C ARG A 101 -20.31 2.84 -0.80
N VAL A 102 -21.52 2.31 -0.92
CA VAL A 102 -21.86 0.96 -0.40
C VAL A 102 -21.17 -0.09 -1.25
N TYR A 103 -21.35 -0.06 -2.57
CA TYR A 103 -20.68 -0.98 -3.49
C TYR A 103 -19.15 -0.97 -3.38
N TRP A 104 -18.56 0.21 -3.19
CA TRP A 104 -17.11 0.34 -2.96
C TRP A 104 -16.64 -0.39 -1.71
N ARG A 105 -17.40 -0.26 -0.60
CA ARG A 105 -17.07 -0.95 0.66
C ARG A 105 -17.27 -2.45 0.56
N GLU A 106 -18.34 -2.92 -0.06
CA GLU A 106 -18.59 -4.34 -0.24
C GLU A 106 -17.51 -5.02 -1.09
N THR A 107 -17.07 -4.35 -2.15
CA THR A 107 -16.00 -4.90 -3.00
C THR A 107 -14.66 -4.95 -2.27
N ILE A 108 -14.34 -3.92 -1.47
CA ILE A 108 -13.13 -3.94 -0.61
C ILE A 108 -13.20 -5.10 0.40
N ASN A 109 -14.36 -5.29 1.05
CA ASN A 109 -14.54 -6.39 2.01
C ASN A 109 -14.40 -7.76 1.33
N CYS A 110 -14.91 -7.92 0.11
CA CYS A 110 -14.73 -9.13 -0.68
C CYS A 110 -13.25 -9.41 -0.99
N ILE A 111 -12.50 -8.40 -1.44
CA ILE A 111 -11.06 -8.51 -1.71
C ILE A 111 -10.28 -8.91 -0.44
N LEU A 112 -10.62 -8.29 0.71
CA LEU A 112 -9.99 -8.61 1.99
C LEU A 112 -10.29 -10.05 2.43
N ASN A 113 -11.53 -10.50 2.30
CA ASN A 113 -11.92 -11.87 2.67
C ASN A 113 -11.20 -12.91 1.79
N ILE A 114 -11.15 -12.70 0.47
CA ILE A 114 -10.40 -13.58 -0.44
C ILE A 114 -8.92 -13.65 -0.06
N SER A 115 -8.32 -12.51 0.28
CA SER A 115 -6.92 -12.45 0.70
C SER A 115 -6.69 -13.23 2.00
N THR A 116 -7.62 -13.12 2.94
CA THR A 116 -7.55 -13.78 4.27
C THR A 116 -7.76 -15.28 4.17
N GLU A 117 -8.69 -15.75 3.32
CA GLU A 117 -8.91 -17.18 3.07
C GLU A 117 -7.72 -17.86 2.40
N ASN A 118 -7.02 -17.16 1.49
CA ASN A 118 -5.81 -17.68 0.85
C ASN A 118 -4.64 -17.82 1.84
N MET A 119 -4.50 -16.90 2.80
CA MET A 119 -3.52 -17.03 3.89
C MET A 119 -3.82 -18.26 4.76
N ASN A 120 -5.08 -18.45 5.17
CA ASN A 120 -5.50 -19.58 6.00
C ASN A 120 -5.32 -20.96 5.32
N LYS A 121 -5.37 -21.03 3.99
CA LYS A 121 -5.06 -22.27 3.24
C LYS A 121 -3.56 -22.55 3.20
N THR A 122 -2.75 -21.51 3.03
CA THR A 122 -1.29 -21.64 2.94
C THR A 122 -0.68 -22.07 4.28
N ASP A 123 -1.21 -21.57 5.40
CA ASP A 123 -0.78 -22.01 6.74
C ASP A 123 -1.17 -23.47 7.05
N LYS A 124 -2.31 -23.95 6.55
CA LYS A 124 -2.72 -25.36 6.70
C LYS A 124 -1.88 -26.33 5.85
N ASP A 125 -1.52 -25.94 4.64
CA ASP A 125 -0.67 -26.77 3.76
C ASP A 125 0.78 -26.83 4.26
N ASN A 126 1.24 -25.74 4.90
CA ASN A 126 2.48 -25.74 5.65
C ASN A 126 2.35 -26.70 6.86
N ASP A 127 1.26 -26.64 7.66
CA ASP A 127 1.07 -27.50 8.85
C ASP A 127 0.94 -28.99 8.57
N PHE A 128 0.47 -29.32 7.37
CA PHE A 128 0.49 -30.68 6.91
C PHE A 128 1.90 -31.18 6.55
N ASN A 129 2.77 -30.32 6.02
CA ASN A 129 4.13 -30.72 5.64
C ASN A 129 5.04 -30.98 6.84
N TYR A 130 4.99 -30.17 7.91
CA TYR A 130 5.85 -30.44 9.07
C TYR A 130 5.46 -31.71 9.85
N LYS A 131 4.20 -32.15 9.75
CA LYS A 131 3.73 -33.40 10.37
C LYS A 131 4.05 -34.65 9.55
N LEU A 132 4.45 -34.53 8.29
CA LEU A 132 4.87 -35.67 7.47
C LEU A 132 6.36 -36.02 7.61
N PHE A 133 7.16 -35.12 8.21
CA PHE A 133 8.59 -35.28 8.44
C PHE A 133 8.97 -35.35 9.94
N ALA A 134 7.98 -35.55 10.82
CA ALA A 134 8.16 -35.74 12.26
C ALA A 134 7.83 -37.19 12.67
#